data_AF-H3DH42-F1
#
_entry.id   AF-H3DH42-F1
#
_cell.length_a   1.000
_cell.length_b   1.000
_cell.length_c   1.000
_cell.angle_alpha   90.00
_cell.angle_beta   90.00
_cell.angle_gamma   90.00
#
_symmetry.space_group_name_H-M   'P 1'
#
loop_
_entity.id
_entity.type
_entity.pdbx_description
1 polymer ?
#
loop_
_entity_poly.entity_id
_entity_poly.type
_entity_poly.pdbx_seq_one_letter_code
_entity_poly.pdbx_strand_id
1 'polypeptide(L)'
;LSSLRGGRRGFLGCAFLLGGGLGLYQTVKFGVHQHLAQEESKLQASKDGPNLTLYQYKTCPFCSKVRAFLDYHGLPYEIVEVNPVMRQEIKWSTYRKVPILMVNEDVFVASLQQLNDSSVIISCIKTYLINKDKGVSELVRYYPELKSVNEKGKAVIEYSNKYWLMLSEAENLEMYPEKGMQKEEMKWRQWADDWLVHLISPNVYRTPGEALASFDYIVREGKFGTYEGIFAKYVGAAAMFFISKGLKKRCRHNLQDDVRQDLYKAVNDWVAAIGKKRKFMGGDKPNLADLAVFGVLRVMEGLQAFDDMMENTKVKNWYRRVESASLNH
;
A
#
# COMPACT_ATOMS: atom_id res chain seq x y z
N LEU A 1 0.86 -76.00 -10.02
CA LEU A 1 1.21 -75.89 -11.46
C LEU A 1 -0.06 -75.60 -12.25
N SER A 2 0.05 -74.59 -13.12
CA SER A 2 -0.88 -74.15 -14.19
C SER A 2 -2.34 -73.80 -13.85
N SER A 3 -2.54 -72.48 -13.79
CA SER A 3 -3.77 -71.74 -14.07
C SER A 3 -4.27 -71.98 -15.51
N LEU A 4 -5.58 -72.12 -15.66
CA LEU A 4 -6.32 -72.10 -16.93
C LEU A 4 -7.37 -70.98 -16.91
N ARG A 5 -7.46 -70.29 -18.04
CA ARG A 5 -8.41 -69.23 -18.42
C ARG A 5 -9.88 -69.59 -18.17
N GLY A 6 -10.69 -68.57 -17.88
CA GLY A 6 -12.13 -68.59 -18.11
C GLY A 6 -12.84 -67.37 -17.52
N GLY A 7 -13.30 -66.45 -18.37
CA GLY A 7 -13.92 -65.20 -17.96
C GLY A 7 -15.29 -65.34 -17.27
N ARG A 8 -15.70 -64.32 -16.53
CA ARG A 8 -17.11 -64.10 -16.16
C ARG A 8 -17.41 -62.61 -15.97
N ARG A 9 -18.41 -62.16 -16.73
CA ARG A 9 -19.20 -60.94 -16.56
C ARG A 9 -19.88 -60.91 -15.18
N GLY A 10 -19.97 -59.70 -14.62
CA GLY A 10 -21.15 -59.22 -13.87
C GLY A 10 -21.13 -59.39 -12.35
N PHE A 11 -20.88 -58.28 -11.62
CA PHE A 11 -21.87 -57.61 -10.76
C PHE A 11 -21.19 -56.39 -10.10
N LEU A 12 -21.39 -55.20 -10.68
CA LEU A 12 -21.14 -53.93 -9.99
C LEU A 12 -22.43 -53.63 -9.21
N GLY A 13 -22.38 -53.77 -7.88
CA GLY A 13 -23.54 -53.58 -7.01
C GLY A 13 -23.17 -52.84 -5.73
N CYS A 14 -23.45 -51.53 -5.74
CA CYS A 14 -23.71 -50.65 -4.60
C CYS A 14 -22.81 -50.74 -3.35
N ALA A 15 -21.76 -49.91 -3.30
CA ALA A 15 -21.13 -49.47 -2.05
C ALA A 15 -20.70 -48.00 -2.13
N PHE A 16 -21.61 -47.08 -2.46
CA PHE A 16 -21.32 -45.63 -2.48
C PHE A 16 -22.56 -44.80 -2.14
N LEU A 17 -23.14 -44.96 -0.95
CA LEU A 17 -24.22 -44.05 -0.50
C LEU A 17 -24.17 -43.62 0.98
N LEU A 18 -23.09 -43.91 1.73
CA LEU A 18 -22.99 -43.48 3.14
C LEU A 18 -21.75 -42.61 3.47
N GLY A 19 -20.85 -42.38 2.51
CA GLY A 19 -19.64 -41.56 2.73
C GLY A 19 -19.81 -40.06 2.40
N GLY A 20 -20.78 -39.69 1.57
CA GLY A 20 -20.93 -38.32 1.08
C GLY A 20 -21.47 -37.33 2.11
N GLY A 21 -22.43 -37.76 2.94
CA GLY A 21 -23.08 -36.88 3.92
C GLY A 21 -22.19 -36.51 5.11
N LEU A 22 -21.39 -37.45 5.62
CA LEU A 22 -20.44 -37.22 6.70
C LEU A 22 -19.28 -36.31 6.26
N GLY A 23 -18.78 -36.52 5.04
CA GLY A 23 -17.77 -35.66 4.42
C GLY A 23 -18.26 -34.21 4.30
N LEU A 24 -19.42 -34.00 3.66
CA LEU A 24 -20.04 -32.67 3.50
C LEU A 24 -20.36 -32.00 4.85
N TYR A 25 -20.85 -32.75 5.84
CA TYR A 25 -21.11 -32.22 7.18
C TYR A 25 -19.81 -31.78 7.88
N GLN A 26 -18.73 -32.56 7.76
CA GLN A 26 -17.42 -32.17 8.28
C GLN A 26 -16.85 -30.94 7.56
N THR A 27 -17.00 -30.83 6.24
CA THR A 27 -16.52 -29.64 5.50
C THR A 27 -17.32 -28.39 5.85
N VAL A 28 -18.64 -28.50 6.00
CA VAL A 28 -19.50 -27.38 6.42
C VAL A 28 -19.20 -27.00 7.86
N LYS A 29 -19.07 -27.97 8.77
CA LYS A 29 -18.74 -27.71 10.18
C LYS A 29 -17.34 -27.09 10.33
N PHE A 30 -16.37 -27.53 9.53
CA PHE A 30 -15.04 -26.93 9.49
C PHE A 30 -15.08 -25.51 8.91
N GLY A 31 -15.82 -25.27 7.82
CA GLY A 31 -16.02 -23.94 7.25
C GLY A 31 -16.73 -22.97 8.21
N VAL A 32 -17.72 -23.44 8.98
CA VAL A 32 -18.40 -22.67 10.02
C VAL A 32 -17.47 -22.39 11.19
N HIS A 33 -16.71 -23.38 11.68
CA HIS A 33 -15.71 -23.14 12.73
C HIS A 33 -14.61 -22.19 12.28
N GLN A 34 -14.18 -22.26 11.02
CA GLN A 34 -13.19 -21.36 10.46
C GLN A 34 -13.75 -19.94 10.33
N HIS A 35 -15.01 -19.79 9.90
CA HIS A 35 -15.69 -18.49 9.90
C HIS A 35 -15.86 -17.91 11.30
N LEU A 36 -16.29 -18.72 12.28
CA LEU A 36 -16.44 -18.30 13.67
C LEU A 36 -15.09 -17.94 14.29
N ALA A 37 -14.03 -18.71 14.04
CA ALA A 37 -12.68 -18.38 14.51
C ALA A 37 -12.14 -17.09 13.87
N GLN A 38 -12.50 -16.82 12.60
CA GLN A 38 -12.12 -15.60 11.89
C GLN A 38 -12.91 -14.38 12.40
N GLU A 39 -14.20 -14.56 12.74
CA GLU A 39 -15.01 -13.54 13.42
C GLU A 39 -14.54 -13.28 14.85
N GLU A 40 -14.23 -14.33 15.63
CA GLU A 40 -13.67 -14.22 16.97
C GLU A 40 -12.30 -13.53 16.97
N SER A 41 -11.44 -13.82 15.99
CA SER A 41 -10.14 -13.13 15.83
C SER A 41 -10.31 -11.65 15.47
N LYS A 42 -11.31 -11.29 14.66
CA LYS A 42 -11.65 -9.90 14.33
C LYS A 42 -12.20 -9.17 15.55
N LEU A 43 -13.01 -9.85 16.35
CA LEU A 43 -13.58 -9.32 17.59
C LEU A 43 -12.51 -9.16 18.69
N GLN A 44 -11.52 -10.05 18.76
CA GLN A 44 -10.37 -9.95 19.66
C GLN A 44 -9.38 -8.86 19.22
N ALA A 45 -9.11 -8.72 17.92
CA ALA A 45 -8.30 -7.61 17.39
C ALA A 45 -8.97 -6.24 17.64
N SER A 46 -10.30 -6.19 17.66
CA SER A 46 -11.05 -4.96 18.02
C SER A 46 -11.07 -4.63 19.51
N LYS A 47 -10.61 -5.53 20.39
CA LYS A 47 -10.59 -5.28 21.84
C LYS A 47 -9.37 -4.50 22.34
N ASP A 48 -8.26 -4.49 21.60
CA ASP A 48 -6.98 -3.91 22.05
C ASP A 48 -6.41 -2.79 21.14
N GLY A 49 -7.09 -2.38 20.06
CA GLY A 49 -6.61 -1.33 19.15
C GLY A 49 -7.70 -0.63 18.34
N PRO A 50 -7.40 0.54 17.72
CA PRO A 50 -8.38 1.28 16.95
C PRO A 50 -8.84 0.49 15.72
N ASN A 51 -10.12 0.57 15.39
CA ASN A 51 -10.63 0.03 14.13
C ASN A 51 -10.29 0.99 12.98
N LEU A 52 -9.57 0.49 11.99
CA LEU A 52 -9.05 1.27 10.87
C LEU A 52 -9.71 0.85 9.56
N THR A 53 -10.29 1.79 8.81
CA THR A 53 -10.83 1.54 7.46
C THR A 53 -10.11 2.40 6.43
N LEU A 54 -9.33 1.75 5.56
CA LEU A 54 -8.54 2.39 4.51
C LEU A 54 -9.29 2.40 3.17
N TYR A 55 -9.67 3.58 2.71
CA TYR A 55 -10.16 3.82 1.36
C TYR A 55 -8.99 4.06 0.44
N GLN A 56 -8.81 3.22 -0.57
CA GLN A 56 -7.63 3.26 -1.42
C GLN A 56 -7.90 2.90 -2.88
N TYR A 57 -6.85 3.15 -3.69
CA TYR A 57 -6.59 2.37 -4.90
C TYR A 57 -5.39 1.46 -4.63
N LYS A 58 -5.54 0.14 -4.83
CA LYS A 58 -4.47 -0.83 -4.55
C LYS A 58 -3.17 -0.51 -5.29
N THR A 59 -3.27 -0.08 -6.54
CA THR A 59 -2.14 0.28 -7.42
C THR A 59 -1.70 1.74 -7.31
N CYS A 60 -2.13 2.48 -6.29
CA CYS A 60 -1.68 3.85 -6.04
C CYS A 60 -0.48 3.87 -5.07
N PRO A 61 0.61 4.59 -5.39
CA PRO A 61 1.79 4.63 -4.52
C PRO A 61 1.48 5.26 -3.16
N PHE A 62 0.63 6.29 -3.10
CA PHE A 62 0.22 6.92 -1.84
C PHE A 62 -0.54 5.95 -0.93
N CYS A 63 -1.37 5.07 -1.50
CA CYS A 63 -2.11 4.06 -0.75
C CYS A 63 -1.19 2.91 -0.32
N SER A 64 -0.33 2.43 -1.23
CA SER A 64 0.68 1.42 -0.94
C SER A 64 1.62 1.87 0.19
N LYS A 65 1.91 3.17 0.29
CA LYS A 65 2.66 3.77 1.41
C LYS A 65 1.97 3.59 2.75
N VAL A 66 0.68 3.91 2.84
CA VAL A 66 -0.11 3.72 4.06
C VAL A 66 -0.21 2.23 4.40
N ARG A 67 -0.46 1.37 3.41
CA ARG A 67 -0.45 -0.09 3.62
C ARG A 67 0.89 -0.56 4.16
N ALA A 68 2.02 -0.18 3.55
CA ALA A 68 3.34 -0.58 4.02
C ALA A 68 3.60 -0.19 5.48
N PHE A 69 3.09 0.98 5.89
CA PHE A 69 3.13 1.41 7.28
C PHE A 69 2.23 0.57 8.20
N LEU A 70 0.96 0.37 7.84
CA LEU A 70 0.01 -0.41 8.64
C LEU A 70 0.44 -1.88 8.75
N ASP A 71 0.85 -2.47 7.63
CA ASP A 71 1.40 -3.82 7.52
C ASP A 71 2.59 -3.96 8.48
N TYR A 72 3.59 -3.08 8.38
CA TYR A 72 4.79 -3.10 9.22
C TYR A 72 4.54 -2.91 10.73
N HIS A 73 3.45 -2.24 11.10
CA HIS A 73 3.08 -2.05 12.50
C HIS A 73 2.10 -3.12 13.01
N GLY A 74 1.75 -4.12 12.19
CA GLY A 74 0.82 -5.17 12.56
C GLY A 74 -0.57 -4.64 12.91
N LEU A 75 -0.96 -3.48 12.39
CA LEU A 75 -2.25 -2.88 12.70
C LEU A 75 -3.35 -3.56 11.88
N PRO A 76 -4.43 -4.06 12.49
CA PRO A 76 -5.56 -4.58 11.75
C PRO A 76 -6.30 -3.43 11.06
N TYR A 77 -6.55 -3.57 9.76
CA TYR A 77 -7.33 -2.59 9.00
C TYR A 77 -8.20 -3.26 7.93
N GLU A 78 -9.35 -2.66 7.68
CA GLU A 78 -10.23 -3.03 6.58
C GLU A 78 -9.94 -2.18 5.35
N ILE A 79 -9.99 -2.79 4.16
CA ILE A 79 -9.75 -2.11 2.89
C ILE A 79 -11.08 -1.90 2.18
N VAL A 80 -11.36 -0.66 1.81
CA VAL A 80 -12.43 -0.29 0.89
C VAL A 80 -11.80 0.16 -0.43
N GLU A 81 -11.85 -0.72 -1.43
CA GLU A 81 -11.34 -0.39 -2.77
C GLU A 81 -12.30 0.59 -3.45
N VAL A 82 -11.79 1.76 -3.81
CA VAL A 82 -12.58 2.84 -4.42
C VAL A 82 -12.60 2.64 -5.93
N ASN A 83 -13.77 2.78 -6.57
CA ASN A 83 -13.83 2.75 -8.03
C ASN A 83 -13.18 4.05 -8.59
N PRO A 84 -12.13 3.97 -9.44
CA PRO A 84 -11.40 5.17 -9.89
C PRO A 84 -12.21 6.13 -10.77
N VAL A 85 -13.29 5.66 -11.40
CA VAL A 85 -14.12 6.46 -12.31
C VAL A 85 -15.27 7.11 -11.54
N MET A 86 -16.12 6.30 -10.89
CA MET A 86 -17.33 6.78 -10.22
C MET A 86 -17.08 7.30 -8.80
N ARG A 87 -16.02 6.82 -8.13
CA ARG A 87 -15.62 7.22 -6.77
C ARG A 87 -16.77 7.25 -5.77
N GLN A 88 -17.71 6.31 -5.85
CA GLN A 88 -18.93 6.32 -5.05
C GLN A 88 -18.64 6.14 -3.56
N GLU A 89 -17.64 5.32 -3.26
CA GLU A 89 -17.21 4.93 -1.92
C GLU A 89 -16.69 6.10 -1.09
N ILE A 90 -16.29 7.21 -1.73
CA ILE A 90 -15.76 8.42 -1.07
C ILE A 90 -16.65 9.66 -1.27
N LYS A 91 -17.89 9.49 -1.78
CA LYS A 91 -18.81 10.61 -2.05
C LYS A 91 -19.20 11.38 -0.78
N TRP A 92 -19.24 10.71 0.37
CA TRP A 92 -19.52 11.31 1.67
C TRP A 92 -18.46 12.33 2.12
N SER A 93 -17.25 12.33 1.55
CA SER A 93 -16.07 12.88 2.23
C SER A 93 -15.67 14.35 2.02
N THR A 94 -16.15 15.20 1.12
CA THR A 94 -15.48 16.50 0.76
C THR A 94 -14.04 16.39 0.21
N TYR A 95 -13.14 15.65 0.85
CA TYR A 95 -11.84 15.25 0.31
C TYR A 95 -12.05 14.24 -0.82
N ARG A 96 -11.59 14.58 -2.03
CA ARG A 96 -11.85 13.80 -3.26
C ARG A 96 -10.64 13.03 -3.78
N LYS A 97 -9.65 12.79 -2.91
CA LYS A 97 -8.43 12.02 -3.21
C LYS A 97 -8.36 10.80 -2.27
N VAL A 98 -7.49 9.85 -2.60
CA VAL A 98 -7.15 8.69 -1.78
C VAL A 98 -5.63 8.69 -1.51
N PRO A 99 -5.14 8.07 -0.42
CA PRO A 99 -5.89 7.33 0.59
C PRO A 99 -6.70 8.23 1.55
N ILE A 100 -7.77 7.68 2.11
CA ILE A 100 -8.50 8.21 3.27
C ILE A 100 -8.52 7.11 4.32
N LEU A 101 -8.11 7.40 5.55
CA LEU A 101 -8.18 6.45 6.65
C LEU A 101 -9.24 6.92 7.65
N MET A 102 -10.23 6.08 7.89
CA MET A 102 -11.18 6.27 8.99
C MET A 102 -10.65 5.53 10.22
N VAL A 103 -10.66 6.22 11.35
CA VAL A 103 -10.19 5.69 12.63
C VAL A 103 -11.34 5.73 13.62
N ASN A 104 -11.62 4.59 14.22
CA ASN A 104 -12.52 4.49 15.37
C ASN A 104 -11.73 4.04 16.59
N GLU A 105 -11.54 4.94 17.56
CA GLU A 105 -10.73 4.67 18.76
C GLU A 105 -11.47 3.81 19.80
N ASP A 106 -12.80 3.93 19.86
CA ASP A 106 -13.63 3.18 20.78
C ASP A 106 -14.75 2.48 20.00
N VAL A 107 -14.90 1.17 20.19
CA VAL A 107 -15.97 0.39 19.57
C VAL A 107 -17.34 0.75 20.17
N PHE A 108 -17.38 1.25 21.40
CA PHE A 108 -18.61 1.62 22.12
C PHE A 108 -19.02 3.08 21.91
N VAL A 109 -18.11 3.97 21.50
CA VAL A 109 -18.39 5.37 21.19
C VAL A 109 -18.05 5.63 19.73
N ALA A 110 -19.06 5.94 18.91
CA ALA A 110 -18.89 6.18 17.48
C ALA A 110 -18.20 7.54 17.18
N SER A 111 -16.96 7.73 17.64
CA SER A 111 -16.14 8.89 17.32
C SER A 111 -15.24 8.58 16.10
N LEU A 112 -15.86 8.53 14.93
CA LEU A 112 -15.16 8.30 13.67
C LEU A 112 -14.34 9.53 13.26
N GLN A 113 -13.04 9.38 13.18
CA GLN A 113 -12.15 10.44 12.72
C GLN A 113 -11.58 10.13 11.33
N GLN A 114 -11.71 11.10 10.42
CA GLN A 114 -11.18 11.03 9.07
C GLN A 114 -9.76 11.59 9.01
N LEU A 115 -8.81 10.78 8.54
CA LEU A 115 -7.45 11.20 8.19
C LEU A 115 -7.30 11.27 6.68
N ASN A 116 -6.81 12.42 6.21
CA ASN A 116 -6.53 12.70 4.80
C ASN A 116 -5.02 12.82 4.57
N ASP A 117 -4.60 12.67 3.32
CA ASP A 117 -3.19 12.66 2.90
C ASP A 117 -2.38 11.48 3.46
N SER A 118 -1.69 10.77 2.55
CA SER A 118 -0.93 9.57 2.92
C SER A 118 0.17 9.82 3.96
N SER A 119 0.83 10.97 3.93
CA SER A 119 1.93 11.28 4.85
C SER A 119 1.42 11.75 6.20
N VAL A 120 0.30 12.50 6.22
CA VAL A 120 -0.39 12.87 7.46
C VAL A 120 -0.97 11.65 8.16
N ILE A 121 -1.63 10.73 7.42
CA ILE A 121 -2.12 9.46 7.98
C ILE A 121 -0.99 8.73 8.72
N ILE A 122 0.15 8.55 8.07
CA ILE A 122 1.31 7.87 8.66
C ILE A 122 1.85 8.62 9.88
N SER A 123 2.01 9.94 9.80
CA SER A 123 2.54 10.74 10.92
C SER A 123 1.61 10.75 12.13
N CYS A 124 0.30 10.89 11.88
CA CYS A 124 -0.72 10.92 12.92
C CYS A 124 -0.82 9.56 13.63
N ILE A 125 -0.98 8.46 12.87
CA ILE A 125 -1.06 7.12 13.45
C ILE A 125 0.26 6.74 14.13
N LYS A 126 1.41 7.08 13.56
CA LYS A 126 2.70 6.81 14.23
C LYS A 126 2.82 7.55 15.55
N THR A 127 2.38 8.81 15.60
CA THR A 127 2.36 9.59 16.85
C THR A 127 1.42 8.94 17.86
N TYR A 128 0.23 8.52 17.44
CA TYR A 128 -0.74 7.80 18.29
C TYR A 128 -0.20 6.48 18.85
N LEU A 129 0.56 5.71 18.06
CA LEU A 129 1.17 4.46 18.52
C LEU A 129 2.24 4.66 19.59
N ILE A 130 2.91 5.82 19.60
CA ILE A 130 3.94 6.16 20.58
C ILE A 130 3.27 6.80 21.81
N ASN A 131 2.42 7.79 21.58
CA ASN A 131 1.71 8.53 22.61
C ASN A 131 0.25 8.07 22.66
N LYS A 132 -0.05 7.13 23.56
CA LYS A 132 -1.41 6.60 23.77
C LYS A 132 -2.30 7.54 24.60
N ASP A 133 -1.74 8.61 25.17
CA ASP A 133 -2.47 9.54 26.04
C ASP A 133 -3.34 10.52 25.22
N LYS A 134 -2.99 10.75 23.95
CA LYS A 134 -3.71 11.64 23.05
C LYS A 134 -4.55 10.87 22.04
N GLY A 135 -5.84 11.20 21.96
CA GLY A 135 -6.72 10.70 20.92
C GLY A 135 -6.37 11.25 19.53
N VAL A 136 -6.66 10.47 18.49
CA VAL A 136 -6.49 10.82 17.08
C VAL A 136 -7.26 12.10 16.74
N SER A 137 -8.40 12.35 17.38
CA SER A 137 -9.17 13.60 17.20
C SER A 137 -8.39 14.86 17.58
N GLU A 138 -7.53 14.80 18.60
CA GLU A 138 -6.64 15.89 18.99
C GLU A 138 -5.43 15.95 18.05
N LEU A 139 -4.82 14.79 17.73
CA LEU A 139 -3.61 14.72 16.91
C LEU A 139 -3.80 15.29 15.51
N VAL A 140 -4.98 15.11 14.92
CA VAL A 140 -5.34 15.67 13.60
C VAL A 140 -5.18 17.19 13.55
N ARG A 141 -5.44 17.89 14.67
CA ARG A 141 -5.37 19.35 14.74
C ARG A 141 -3.95 19.88 14.54
N TYR A 142 -2.93 19.06 14.80
CA TYR A 142 -1.53 19.42 14.57
C TYR A 142 -1.10 19.36 13.09
N TYR A 143 -1.97 18.83 12.23
CA TYR A 143 -1.77 18.73 10.78
C TYR A 143 -2.83 19.54 10.00
N PRO A 144 -2.87 20.87 10.15
CA PRO A 144 -3.91 21.69 9.53
C PRO A 144 -3.79 21.76 8.01
N GLU A 145 -4.94 21.89 7.34
CA GLU A 145 -5.05 22.13 5.90
C GLU A 145 -4.68 23.58 5.56
N LEU A 146 -3.65 23.73 4.71
CA LEU A 146 -3.28 24.98 4.08
C LEU A 146 -3.86 25.03 2.68
N LYS A 147 -4.75 26.01 2.44
CA LYS A 147 -5.28 26.30 1.12
C LYS A 147 -4.42 27.38 0.48
N SER A 148 -3.71 27.03 -0.58
CA SER A 148 -2.91 27.95 -1.38
C SER A 148 -3.42 27.98 -2.82
N VAL A 149 -3.05 29.02 -3.57
CA VAL A 149 -3.30 29.09 -5.02
C VAL A 149 -1.95 28.97 -5.71
N ASN A 150 -1.81 28.00 -6.60
CA ASN A 150 -0.55 27.82 -7.33
C ASN A 150 -0.36 28.93 -8.39
N GLU A 151 0.84 28.99 -8.97
CA GLU A 151 1.20 29.92 -10.06
C GLU A 151 0.25 29.88 -11.27
N LYS A 152 -0.56 28.83 -11.40
CA LYS A 152 -1.54 28.62 -12.47
C LYS A 152 -2.97 28.97 -12.06
N GLY A 153 -3.16 29.64 -10.92
CA GLY A 153 -4.48 30.05 -10.42
C GLY A 153 -5.34 28.91 -9.85
N LYS A 154 -4.79 27.70 -9.66
CA LYS A 154 -5.52 26.54 -9.14
C LYS A 154 -5.36 26.45 -7.63
N ALA A 155 -6.48 26.29 -6.92
CA ALA A 155 -6.48 25.99 -5.48
C ALA A 155 -5.80 24.64 -5.22
N VAL A 156 -4.80 24.64 -4.35
CA VAL A 156 -4.05 23.47 -3.86
C VAL A 156 -4.23 23.41 -2.35
N ILE A 157 -4.49 22.20 -1.85
CA ILE A 157 -4.54 21.92 -0.42
C ILE A 157 -3.25 21.18 -0.09
N GLU A 158 -2.47 21.74 0.81
CA GLU A 158 -1.28 21.13 1.41
C GLU A 158 -1.51 20.98 2.91
N TYR A 159 -0.83 20.02 3.54
CA TYR A 159 -0.94 19.82 4.99
C TYR A 159 0.35 20.28 5.66
N SER A 160 0.22 21.18 6.62
CA SER A 160 1.34 21.57 7.47
C SER A 160 1.84 20.38 8.27
N ASN A 161 3.15 20.36 8.54
CA ASN A 161 3.78 19.38 9.41
C ASN A 161 3.62 17.91 8.97
N LYS A 162 3.18 17.62 7.73
CA LYS A 162 2.85 16.26 7.29
C LYS A 162 3.96 15.21 7.48
N TYR A 163 5.23 15.62 7.55
CA TYR A 163 6.38 14.74 7.80
C TYR A 163 6.89 14.76 9.24
N TRP A 164 6.35 15.61 10.11
CA TRP A 164 6.76 15.77 11.50
C TRP A 164 5.90 14.91 12.44
N LEU A 165 6.54 14.21 13.38
CA LEU A 165 5.84 13.47 14.44
C LEU A 165 5.67 14.35 15.68
N MET A 166 4.46 14.41 16.23
CA MET A 166 4.13 15.29 17.36
C MET A 166 4.45 14.61 18.70
N LEU A 167 5.74 14.38 18.94
CA LEU A 167 6.26 13.68 20.11
C LEU A 167 6.79 14.66 21.17
N SER A 168 6.73 14.26 22.44
CA SER A 168 7.44 14.91 23.55
C SER A 168 8.96 14.72 23.42
N GLU A 169 9.74 15.47 24.21
CA GLU A 169 11.21 15.39 24.18
C GLU A 169 11.72 13.99 24.53
N ALA A 170 11.11 13.32 25.51
CA ALA A 170 11.47 11.97 25.93
C ALA A 170 11.18 10.93 24.84
N GLU A 171 9.98 10.96 24.26
CA GLU A 171 9.57 10.05 23.16
C GLU A 171 10.42 10.29 21.91
N ASN A 172 10.78 11.53 21.63
CA ASN A 172 11.64 11.88 20.50
C ASN A 172 13.06 11.32 20.68
N LEU A 173 13.61 11.37 21.90
CA LEU A 173 14.92 10.80 22.22
C LEU A 173 14.93 9.27 22.11
N GLU A 174 13.82 8.61 22.48
CA GLU A 174 13.67 7.16 22.32
C GLU A 174 13.54 6.74 20.84
N MET A 175 12.73 7.46 20.06
CA MET A 175 12.51 7.16 18.65
C MET A 175 13.72 7.53 17.77
N TYR A 176 14.41 8.63 18.11
CA TYR A 176 15.53 9.18 17.35
C TYR A 176 16.73 9.46 18.27
N PRO A 177 17.46 8.41 18.69
CA PRO A 177 18.57 8.55 19.65
C PRO A 177 19.74 9.36 19.09
N GLU A 178 19.97 9.35 17.78
CA GLU A 178 21.03 10.13 17.16
C GLU A 178 20.51 11.47 16.61
N LYS A 179 21.28 12.52 16.90
CA LYS A 179 20.97 13.88 16.44
C LYS A 179 20.96 13.93 14.91
N GLY A 180 19.81 14.28 14.35
CA GLY A 180 19.63 14.46 12.90
C GLY A 180 18.86 13.33 12.21
N MET A 181 18.65 12.17 12.86
CA MET A 181 17.84 11.07 12.29
C MET A 181 16.42 11.53 11.92
N GLN A 182 15.79 12.33 12.78
CA GLN A 182 14.46 12.88 12.53
C GLN A 182 14.44 13.74 11.25
N LYS A 183 15.42 14.64 11.09
CA LYS A 183 15.53 15.51 9.89
C LYS A 183 15.84 14.69 8.64
N GLU A 184 16.67 13.65 8.77
CA GLU A 184 16.98 12.74 7.67
C GLU A 184 15.73 11.98 7.22
N GLU A 185 14.97 11.39 8.14
CA GLU A 185 13.72 10.71 7.84
C GLU A 185 12.74 11.64 7.14
N MET A 186 12.52 12.84 7.68
CA MET A 186 11.65 13.85 7.08
C MET A 186 12.04 14.19 5.64
N LYS A 187 13.34 14.41 5.40
CA LYS A 187 13.88 14.72 4.07
C LYS A 187 13.58 13.60 3.08
N TRP A 188 13.76 12.34 3.48
CA TRP A 188 13.53 11.21 2.59
C TRP A 188 12.05 10.89 2.38
N ARG A 189 11.20 11.12 3.38
CA ARG A 189 9.74 11.06 3.21
C ARG A 189 9.25 12.10 2.21
N GLN A 190 9.78 13.32 2.30
CA GLN A 190 9.50 14.37 1.34
C GLN A 190 10.00 13.99 -0.06
N TRP A 191 11.22 13.50 -0.18
CA TRP A 191 11.80 13.04 -1.44
C TRP A 191 10.98 11.92 -2.10
N ALA A 192 10.45 10.98 -1.32
CA ALA A 192 9.61 9.90 -1.84
C ALA A 192 8.34 10.46 -2.53
N ASP A 193 7.68 11.44 -1.90
CA ASP A 193 6.44 12.03 -2.40
C ASP A 193 6.69 13.04 -3.55
N ASP A 194 7.73 13.86 -3.44
CA ASP A 194 7.99 14.99 -4.35
C ASP A 194 8.84 14.58 -5.56
N TRP A 195 9.59 13.47 -5.47
CA TRP A 195 10.46 13.00 -6.56
C TRP A 195 10.17 11.58 -6.99
N LEU A 196 10.29 10.60 -6.09
CA LEU A 196 10.24 9.19 -6.47
C LEU A 196 8.91 8.79 -7.12
N VAL A 197 7.78 9.26 -6.59
CA VAL A 197 6.45 9.00 -7.17
C VAL A 197 6.34 9.49 -8.61
N HIS A 198 7.00 10.61 -8.95
CA HIS A 198 6.96 11.17 -10.30
C HIS A 198 7.77 10.36 -11.32
N LEU A 199 8.61 9.43 -10.87
CA LEU A 199 9.32 8.51 -11.75
C LEU A 199 8.48 7.29 -12.14
N ILE A 200 7.44 6.95 -11.36
CA ILE A 200 6.63 5.74 -11.60
C ILE A 200 5.89 5.83 -12.92
N SER A 201 5.00 6.82 -13.09
CA SER A 201 4.14 6.90 -14.29
C SER A 201 4.95 6.94 -15.60
N PRO A 202 6.01 7.75 -15.74
CA PRO A 202 6.88 7.70 -16.91
C PRO A 202 7.56 6.35 -17.16
N ASN A 203 7.86 5.58 -16.10
CA ASN A 203 8.50 4.28 -16.22
C ASN A 203 7.53 3.15 -16.55
N VAL A 204 6.35 3.11 -15.95
CA VAL A 204 5.37 2.03 -16.20
C VAL A 204 4.57 2.23 -17.49
N TYR A 205 4.47 3.47 -17.98
CA TYR A 205 3.80 3.81 -19.25
C TYR A 205 4.80 4.22 -20.35
N ARG A 206 6.02 3.70 -20.34
CA ARG A 206 7.11 4.10 -21.26
C ARG A 206 6.84 3.64 -22.70
N THR A 207 6.39 2.41 -22.86
CA THR A 207 6.06 1.79 -24.15
C THR A 207 4.57 1.41 -24.19
N PRO A 208 3.95 1.23 -25.37
CA PRO A 208 2.55 0.81 -25.46
C PRO A 208 2.29 -0.55 -24.80
N GLY A 209 3.24 -1.49 -24.89
CA GLY A 209 3.16 -2.79 -24.23
C GLY A 209 3.19 -2.67 -22.70
N GLU A 210 4.16 -1.91 -22.16
CA GLU A 210 4.23 -1.62 -20.72
C GLU A 210 2.99 -0.88 -20.21
N ALA A 211 2.44 0.04 -21.01
CA ALA A 211 1.24 0.78 -20.64
C ALA A 211 -0.01 -0.11 -20.57
N LEU A 212 -0.17 -1.04 -21.52
CA LEU A 212 -1.24 -2.03 -21.50
C LEU A 212 -1.09 -3.00 -20.33
N ALA A 213 0.13 -3.47 -20.04
CA ALA A 213 0.39 -4.33 -18.87
C ALA A 213 0.08 -3.62 -17.55
N SER A 214 0.46 -2.35 -17.43
CA SER A 214 0.19 -1.53 -16.25
C SER A 214 -1.31 -1.31 -16.05
N PHE A 215 -2.06 -1.04 -17.12
CA PHE A 215 -3.51 -0.88 -17.03
C PHE A 215 -4.25 -2.19 -16.80
N ASP A 216 -3.77 -3.29 -17.37
CA ASP A 216 -4.28 -4.63 -17.06
C ASP A 216 -4.16 -4.92 -15.56
N TYR A 217 -2.99 -4.64 -14.99
CA TYR A 217 -2.76 -4.73 -13.55
C TYR A 217 -3.68 -3.81 -12.75
N ILE A 218 -3.85 -2.54 -13.14
CA ILE A 218 -4.77 -1.59 -12.47
C ILE A 218 -6.21 -2.08 -12.49
N VAL A 219 -6.68 -2.58 -13.64
CA VAL A 219 -8.07 -3.04 -13.79
C VAL A 219 -8.31 -4.33 -13.01
N ARG A 220 -7.33 -5.25 -12.99
CA ARG A 220 -7.43 -6.52 -12.29
C ARG A 220 -7.40 -6.36 -10.77
N GLU A 221 -6.54 -5.48 -10.27
CA GLU A 221 -6.37 -5.26 -8.82
C GLU A 221 -7.33 -4.23 -8.24
N GLY A 222 -7.89 -3.35 -9.07
CA GLY A 222 -8.83 -2.30 -8.68
C GLY A 222 -10.29 -2.73 -8.80
N LYS A 223 -11.19 -1.87 -8.30
CA LYS A 223 -12.63 -2.08 -8.38
C LYS A 223 -13.22 -1.50 -9.67
N PHE A 224 -13.19 -2.26 -10.76
CA PHE A 224 -13.80 -1.88 -12.04
C PHE A 224 -14.99 -2.79 -12.37
N GLY A 225 -16.04 -2.22 -12.99
CA GLY A 225 -17.08 -3.04 -13.63
C GLY A 225 -16.52 -3.76 -14.86
N THR A 226 -17.18 -4.83 -15.33
CA THR A 226 -16.67 -5.66 -16.45
C THR A 226 -16.44 -4.86 -17.74
N TYR A 227 -17.43 -4.06 -18.17
CA TYR A 227 -17.32 -3.24 -19.38
C TYR A 227 -16.41 -2.03 -19.19
N GLU A 228 -16.52 -1.40 -18.02
CA GLU A 228 -15.69 -0.27 -17.62
C GLU A 228 -14.21 -0.65 -17.59
N GLY A 229 -13.89 -1.84 -17.09
CA GLY A 229 -12.53 -2.38 -17.00
C GLY A 229 -11.91 -2.62 -18.38
N ILE A 230 -12.66 -3.18 -19.33
CA ILE A 230 -12.18 -3.35 -20.71
C ILE A 230 -11.91 -1.98 -21.34
N PHE A 231 -12.83 -1.03 -21.19
CA PHE A 231 -12.66 0.32 -21.70
C PHE A 231 -11.46 1.03 -21.06
N ALA A 232 -11.37 1.00 -19.74
CA ALA A 232 -10.27 1.57 -18.97
C ALA A 232 -8.92 0.94 -19.34
N LYS A 233 -8.87 -0.36 -19.59
CA LYS A 233 -7.65 -1.05 -19.99
C LYS A 233 -7.08 -0.49 -21.29
N TYR A 234 -7.86 -0.44 -22.36
CA TYR A 234 -7.35 -0.01 -23.66
C TYR A 234 -7.26 1.50 -23.81
N VAL A 235 -8.34 2.21 -23.46
CA VAL A 235 -8.39 3.68 -23.61
C VAL A 235 -7.53 4.36 -22.55
N GLY A 236 -7.54 3.86 -21.32
CA GLY A 236 -6.69 4.36 -20.25
C GLY A 236 -5.20 4.14 -20.54
N ALA A 237 -4.80 2.97 -21.04
CA ALA A 237 -3.42 2.72 -21.44
C ALA A 237 -2.95 3.67 -22.53
N ALA A 238 -3.76 3.87 -23.59
CA ALA A 238 -3.44 4.80 -24.65
C ALA A 238 -3.32 6.25 -24.11
N ALA A 239 -4.29 6.71 -23.33
CA ALA A 239 -4.27 8.04 -22.73
C ALA A 239 -3.03 8.24 -21.84
N MET A 240 -2.73 7.28 -20.96
CA MET A 240 -1.60 7.39 -20.04
C MET A 240 -0.25 7.28 -20.73
N PHE A 241 -0.13 6.57 -21.84
CA PHE A 241 1.08 6.58 -22.67
C PHE A 241 1.38 7.99 -23.25
N PHE A 242 0.36 8.72 -23.68
CA PHE A 242 0.56 10.10 -24.14
C PHE A 242 0.74 11.09 -22.98
N ILE A 243 0.00 10.92 -21.89
CA ILE A 243 0.14 11.73 -20.68
C ILE A 243 1.53 11.54 -20.07
N SER A 244 2.06 10.31 -20.02
CA SER A 244 3.38 10.00 -19.47
C SER A 244 4.49 10.70 -20.26
N LYS A 245 4.40 10.75 -21.60
CA LYS A 245 5.29 11.56 -22.45
C LYS A 245 5.19 13.05 -22.13
N GLY A 246 3.99 13.55 -21.86
CA GLY A 246 3.77 14.93 -21.42
C GLY A 246 4.28 15.21 -20.01
N LEU A 247 4.21 14.24 -19.09
CA LEU A 247 4.74 14.32 -17.74
C LEU A 247 6.27 14.31 -17.74
N LYS A 248 6.90 13.48 -18.59
CA LYS A 248 8.34 13.49 -18.82
C LYS A 248 8.85 14.90 -19.17
N LYS A 249 8.17 15.57 -20.10
CA LYS A 249 8.51 16.94 -20.55
C LYS A 249 8.18 18.04 -19.54
N ARG A 250 7.19 17.83 -18.66
CA ARG A 250 6.69 18.83 -17.70
C ARG A 250 7.20 18.64 -16.28
N CYS A 251 7.88 17.54 -15.99
CA CYS A 251 8.45 17.32 -14.67
C CYS A 251 9.50 18.41 -14.41
N ARG A 252 9.44 19.03 -13.23
CA ARG A 252 10.33 20.13 -12.82
C ARG A 252 11.82 19.80 -12.93
N HIS A 253 12.17 18.52 -13.02
CA HIS A 253 13.55 18.04 -12.99
C HIS A 253 14.09 17.57 -14.34
N ASN A 254 13.37 17.79 -15.45
CA ASN A 254 13.80 17.46 -16.82
C ASN A 254 14.33 16.02 -16.96
N LEU A 255 13.42 15.03 -16.98
CA LEU A 255 13.81 13.62 -17.08
C LEU A 255 14.65 13.35 -18.33
N GLN A 256 15.63 12.46 -18.19
CA GLN A 256 16.48 12.00 -19.27
C GLN A 256 15.68 11.33 -20.38
N ASP A 257 16.29 11.21 -21.55
CA ASP A 257 15.64 10.54 -22.67
C ASP A 257 15.31 9.08 -22.36
N ASP A 258 16.17 8.40 -21.61
CA ASP A 258 15.87 7.12 -20.98
C ASP A 258 15.40 7.30 -19.53
N VAL A 259 14.08 7.21 -19.35
CA VAL A 259 13.39 7.34 -18.05
C VAL A 259 13.81 6.25 -17.05
N ARG A 260 14.33 5.11 -17.54
CA ARG A 260 14.86 4.05 -16.67
C ARG A 260 16.11 4.51 -15.92
N GLN A 261 16.97 5.30 -16.56
CA GLN A 261 18.18 5.82 -15.90
C GLN A 261 17.83 6.75 -14.74
N ASP A 262 16.79 7.57 -14.87
CA ASP A 262 16.32 8.42 -13.76
C ASP A 262 15.82 7.59 -12.58
N LEU A 263 15.11 6.48 -12.85
CA LEU A 263 14.69 5.55 -11.81
C LEU A 263 15.90 4.87 -11.16
N TYR A 264 16.85 4.37 -11.95
CA TYR A 264 18.04 3.71 -11.41
C TYR A 264 18.89 4.67 -10.59
N LYS A 265 19.05 5.91 -11.06
CA LYS A 265 19.76 6.96 -10.33
C LYS A 265 19.07 7.26 -9.00
N ALA A 266 17.75 7.50 -9.01
CA ALA A 266 17.00 7.79 -7.79
C ALA A 266 17.08 6.65 -6.77
N VAL A 267 16.96 5.40 -7.24
CA VAL A 267 17.04 4.21 -6.39
C VAL A 267 18.47 3.98 -5.87
N ASN A 268 19.49 4.22 -6.69
CA ASN A 268 20.88 4.15 -6.24
C ASN A 268 21.25 5.28 -5.28
N ASP A 269 20.72 6.49 -5.48
CA ASP A 269 20.86 7.62 -4.55
C ASP A 269 20.25 7.27 -3.18
N TRP A 270 19.09 6.60 -3.16
CA TRP A 270 18.48 6.06 -1.94
C TRP A 270 19.37 5.01 -1.25
N VAL A 271 19.85 4.01 -2.00
CA VAL A 271 20.74 2.97 -1.43
C VAL A 271 22.05 3.57 -0.93
N ALA A 272 22.60 4.57 -1.63
CA ALA A 272 23.79 5.29 -1.21
C ALA A 272 23.55 6.09 0.08
N ALA A 273 22.36 6.67 0.24
CA ALA A 273 21.98 7.41 1.43
C ALA A 273 21.81 6.52 2.67
N ILE A 274 21.27 5.31 2.51
CA ILE A 274 21.30 4.30 3.59
C ILE A 274 22.76 4.00 3.96
N GLY A 275 23.62 3.88 2.96
CA GLY A 275 25.03 3.58 3.17
C GLY A 275 25.28 2.11 3.51
N LYS A 276 26.52 1.78 3.86
CA LYS A 276 26.96 0.39 4.07
C LYS A 276 26.88 -0.08 5.53
N LYS A 277 26.70 0.84 6.48
CA LYS A 277 26.81 0.57 7.91
C LYS A 277 25.50 0.13 8.57
N ARG A 278 24.35 0.51 7.99
CA ARG A 278 23.00 0.25 8.51
C ARG A 278 22.21 -0.64 7.56
N LYS A 279 21.27 -1.42 8.10
CA LYS A 279 20.40 -2.32 7.32
C LYS A 279 19.28 -1.56 6.62
N PHE A 280 18.78 -0.53 7.29
CA PHE A 280 17.71 0.36 6.85
C PHE A 280 18.12 1.81 7.10
N MET A 281 17.39 2.78 6.55
CA MET A 281 17.58 4.20 6.91
C MET A 281 17.39 4.40 8.42
N GLY A 282 16.43 3.69 9.01
CA GLY A 282 16.19 3.64 10.45
C GLY A 282 17.22 2.90 11.31
N GLY A 283 18.32 2.39 10.73
CA GLY A 283 19.33 1.62 11.46
C GLY A 283 19.04 0.11 11.38
N ASP A 284 18.64 -0.48 12.50
CA ASP A 284 18.35 -1.92 12.62
C ASP A 284 16.93 -2.30 12.19
N LYS A 285 15.98 -1.36 12.32
CA LYS A 285 14.58 -1.50 11.91
C LYS A 285 14.24 -0.45 10.86
N PRO A 286 13.31 -0.71 9.92
CA PRO A 286 12.89 0.32 8.97
C PRO A 286 12.16 1.45 9.69
N ASN A 287 12.49 2.69 9.30
CA ASN A 287 11.79 3.89 9.77
C ASN A 287 10.71 4.33 8.77
N LEU A 288 10.06 5.47 9.01
CA LEU A 288 8.99 5.94 8.13
C LEU A 288 9.49 6.29 6.71
N ALA A 289 10.78 6.63 6.55
CA ALA A 289 11.37 6.86 5.23
C ALA A 289 11.57 5.55 4.47
N ASP A 290 12.05 4.48 5.15
CA ASP A 290 12.15 3.15 4.53
C ASP A 290 10.78 2.67 4.03
N LEU A 291 9.75 2.77 4.87
CA LEU A 291 8.38 2.38 4.54
C LEU A 291 7.80 3.27 3.43
N ALA A 292 8.16 4.56 3.42
CA ALA A 292 7.73 5.49 2.37
C ALA A 292 8.27 5.07 1.00
N VAL A 293 9.58 4.87 0.90
CA VAL A 293 10.24 4.47 -0.35
C VAL A 293 9.79 3.07 -0.78
N PHE A 294 9.71 2.13 0.17
CA PHE A 294 9.25 0.77 -0.10
C PHE A 294 7.82 0.76 -0.65
N GLY A 295 6.89 1.46 0.01
CA GLY A 295 5.50 1.53 -0.44
C GLY A 295 5.35 2.14 -1.83
N VAL A 296 6.16 3.15 -2.17
CA VAL A 296 6.17 3.78 -3.49
C VAL A 296 6.69 2.81 -4.57
N LEU A 297 7.81 2.11 -4.31
CA LEU A 297 8.39 1.15 -5.25
C LEU A 297 7.54 -0.12 -5.43
N ARG A 298 6.89 -0.59 -4.36
CA ARG A 298 6.02 -1.77 -4.35
C ARG A 298 4.89 -1.71 -5.36
N VAL A 299 4.47 -0.51 -5.75
CA VAL A 299 3.39 -0.34 -6.73
C VAL A 299 3.75 -0.84 -8.13
N MET A 300 5.04 -0.96 -8.43
CA MET A 300 5.54 -1.44 -9.71
C MET A 300 5.72 -2.96 -9.76
N GLU A 301 5.53 -3.69 -8.64
CA GLU A 301 5.69 -5.14 -8.61
C GLU A 301 4.84 -5.85 -9.67
N GLY A 302 5.46 -6.81 -10.37
CA GLY A 302 4.83 -7.54 -11.48
C GLY A 302 4.85 -6.79 -12.82
N LEU A 303 5.44 -5.59 -12.87
CA LEU A 303 5.69 -4.86 -14.11
C LEU A 303 7.16 -4.91 -14.49
N GLN A 304 7.43 -4.83 -15.79
CA GLN A 304 8.81 -4.81 -16.32
C GLN A 304 9.69 -3.74 -15.66
N ALA A 305 9.12 -2.58 -15.30
CA ALA A 305 9.84 -1.50 -14.63
C ALA A 305 10.44 -1.92 -13.28
N PHE A 306 9.77 -2.82 -12.57
CA PHE A 306 10.27 -3.33 -11.30
C PHE A 306 11.39 -4.35 -11.50
N ASP A 307 11.24 -5.26 -12.47
CA ASP A 307 12.27 -6.24 -12.79
C ASP A 307 13.56 -5.55 -13.26
N ASP A 308 13.42 -4.61 -14.18
CA ASP A 308 14.49 -3.75 -14.67
C ASP A 308 15.22 -3.02 -13.52
N MET A 309 14.47 -2.44 -12.57
CA MET A 309 15.03 -1.79 -11.37
C MET A 309 15.78 -2.78 -10.49
N MET A 310 15.24 -3.98 -10.28
CA MET A 310 15.84 -4.98 -9.39
C MET A 310 17.11 -5.60 -9.96
N GLU A 311 17.25 -5.64 -11.29
CA GLU A 311 18.45 -6.13 -11.97
C GLU A 311 19.54 -5.06 -12.10
N ASN A 312 19.17 -3.80 -12.37
CA ASN A 312 20.11 -2.73 -12.68
C ASN A 312 20.52 -1.86 -11.48
N THR A 313 20.00 -2.15 -10.28
CA THR A 313 20.33 -1.40 -9.06
C THR A 313 20.69 -2.31 -7.90
N LYS A 314 21.31 -1.73 -6.86
CA LYS A 314 21.69 -2.47 -5.63
C LYS A 314 20.55 -2.54 -4.60
N VAL A 315 19.33 -2.20 -4.98
CA VAL A 315 18.18 -2.06 -4.07
C VAL A 315 17.62 -3.38 -3.56
N LYS A 316 17.80 -4.46 -4.34
CA LYS A 316 17.18 -5.78 -4.11
C LYS A 316 17.32 -6.27 -2.67
N ASN A 317 18.52 -6.17 -2.10
CA ASN A 317 18.78 -6.62 -0.74
C ASN A 317 18.05 -5.80 0.32
N TRP A 318 17.98 -4.47 0.15
CA TRP A 318 17.21 -3.62 1.06
C TRP A 318 15.71 -3.86 0.91
N TYR A 319 15.22 -3.96 -0.33
CA TYR A 319 13.81 -4.17 -0.64
C TYR A 319 13.27 -5.44 0.02
N ARG A 320 13.96 -6.57 -0.17
CA ARG A 320 13.59 -7.86 0.44
C ARG A 320 13.67 -7.84 1.96
N ARG A 321 14.59 -7.07 2.56
CA ARG A 321 14.66 -6.89 4.02
C ARG A 321 13.44 -6.13 4.54
N VAL A 322 12.99 -5.07 3.87
CA VAL A 322 11.81 -4.32 4.29
C VAL A 322 10.56 -5.19 4.12
N GLU A 323 10.42 -5.87 2.98
CA GLU A 323 9.34 -6.81 2.71
C GLU A 323 9.25 -7.90 3.80
N SER A 324 10.37 -8.52 4.16
CA SER A 324 10.40 -9.53 5.22
C SER A 324 10.06 -8.94 6.59
N ALA A 325 10.50 -7.70 6.87
CA ALA A 325 10.18 -7.02 8.12
C ALA A 325 8.69 -6.67 8.24
N SER A 326 7.99 -6.44 7.12
CA SER A 326 6.54 -6.20 7.07
C SER A 326 5.68 -7.47 7.13
N LEU A 327 6.29 -8.66 7.00
CA LEU A 327 5.57 -9.94 7.06
C LEU A 327 5.73 -10.64 8.43
N ASN A 328 6.76 -10.29 9.20
CA ASN A 328 7.12 -10.92 10.46
C ASN A 328 6.50 -10.18 11.67
N HIS A 329 5.17 -10.20 11.79
CA HIS A 329 4.42 -9.62 12.90
C HIS A 329 3.80 -10.68 13.81
#